data_AF-A0A2C9T281-F1
#
_entry.id   AF-A0A2C9T281-F1
#
_cell.length_a   1.000
_cell.length_b   1.000
_cell.length_c   1.000
_cell.angle_alpha   90.00
_cell.angle_beta   90.00
_cell.angle_gamma   90.00
#
_symmetry.space_group_name_H-M   'P 1'
#
loop_
_entity.id
_entity.type
_entity.pdbx_description
1 polymer ?
#
loop_
_entity_poly.entity_id
_entity_poly.type
_entity_poly.pdbx_seq_one_letter_code
_entity_poly.pdbx_strand_id
1 'polypeptide(L)'
;MLVACGLAVAPPAAAEPQTCPPTCDRIPDAAWIAPWAMPLNARYTWPRLAGVAVTATAPRFRFEELCGTPPVAQDPRAYAVAERASVVNPDGQWQLQATVLHWRGETWRGGQLADDVFHRAVAALRSCQRGNPSASPSLTTVEADRMAAVVSGPVILHQYLVASPANSTVTELALWSTAPPLTAWPATDDATVLDALGAPLCTAYIGSCP
;
A
#
# COMPACT_ATOMS: atom_id res chain seq x y z
N MET A 1 -41.00 -3.91 42.52
CA MET A 1 -39.55 -4.10 42.32
C MET A 1 -39.33 -4.22 40.81
N LEU A 2 -38.85 -3.16 40.16
CA LEU A 2 -38.62 -3.11 38.71
C LEU A 2 -37.16 -3.50 38.45
N VAL A 3 -36.94 -4.61 37.75
CA VAL A 3 -35.61 -5.10 37.35
C VAL A 3 -35.30 -4.54 35.96
N ALA A 4 -34.36 -3.61 35.88
CA ALA A 4 -33.83 -3.13 34.61
C ALA A 4 -32.65 -4.02 34.18
N CYS A 5 -32.82 -4.80 33.11
CA CYS A 5 -31.73 -5.50 32.45
C CYS A 5 -30.97 -4.52 31.55
N GLY A 6 -29.75 -4.16 31.93
CA GLY A 6 -28.83 -3.42 31.06
C GLY A 6 -28.18 -4.35 30.04
N LEU A 7 -28.41 -4.11 28.75
CA LEU A 7 -27.64 -4.72 27.66
C LEU A 7 -26.26 -4.06 27.61
N ALA A 8 -25.22 -4.80 27.98
CA ALA A 8 -23.84 -4.36 27.83
C ALA A 8 -23.42 -4.48 26.36
N VAL A 9 -23.20 -3.34 25.70
CA VAL A 9 -22.54 -3.29 24.39
C VAL A 9 -21.05 -3.48 24.63
N ALA A 10 -20.49 -4.60 24.15
CA ALA A 10 -19.05 -4.81 24.19
C ALA A 10 -18.36 -3.78 23.27
N PRO A 11 -17.28 -3.11 23.71
CA PRO A 11 -16.51 -2.24 22.84
C PRO A 11 -15.89 -3.08 21.72
N PRO A 12 -15.71 -2.51 20.51
CA PRO A 12 -14.98 -3.21 19.46
C PRO A 12 -13.58 -3.51 19.96
N ALA A 13 -13.15 -4.77 19.86
CA ALA A 13 -11.79 -5.17 20.17
C ALA A 13 -10.84 -4.42 19.21
N ALA A 14 -10.24 -3.34 19.70
CA ALA A 14 -9.05 -2.77 19.09
C ALA A 14 -7.97 -3.86 19.19
N ALA A 15 -7.35 -4.20 18.06
CA ALA A 15 -6.16 -5.05 18.09
C ALA A 15 -5.13 -4.38 19.01
N GLU A 16 -4.60 -5.13 19.98
CA GLU A 16 -3.51 -4.65 20.82
C GLU A 16 -2.35 -4.22 19.91
N PRO A 17 -1.65 -3.10 20.21
CA PRO A 17 -0.50 -2.69 19.42
C PRO A 17 0.52 -3.83 19.38
N GLN A 18 0.63 -4.49 18.23
CA GLN A 18 1.70 -5.45 17.96
C GLN A 18 2.96 -4.63 17.77
N THR A 19 3.65 -4.34 18.88
CA THR A 19 4.91 -3.62 18.87
C THR A 19 5.97 -4.57 18.34
N CYS A 20 6.26 -4.46 17.05
CA CYS A 20 7.16 -5.38 16.39
C CYS A 20 8.62 -5.07 16.74
N PRO A 21 9.37 -6.01 17.37
CA PRO A 21 10.82 -5.89 17.49
C PRO A 21 11.47 -5.91 16.09
N PRO A 22 12.73 -5.46 15.93
CA PRO A 22 13.44 -5.40 14.65
C PRO A 22 13.65 -6.75 13.92
N THR A 23 13.18 -7.85 14.52
CA THR A 23 13.15 -9.22 13.99
C THR A 23 11.75 -9.71 13.63
N CYS A 24 10.75 -8.84 13.54
CA CYS A 24 9.42 -9.28 13.18
C CYS A 24 9.39 -9.96 11.81
N ASP A 25 8.88 -11.18 11.79
CA ASP A 25 8.70 -11.98 10.58
C ASP A 25 7.34 -11.74 9.92
N ARG A 26 6.59 -10.74 10.41
CA ARG A 26 5.26 -10.37 9.95
C ARG A 26 5.10 -8.86 9.87
N ILE A 27 4.21 -8.41 8.99
CA ILE A 27 3.74 -7.03 8.97
C ILE A 27 2.68 -6.85 10.08
N PRO A 28 2.82 -5.90 11.01
CA PRO A 28 1.81 -5.63 12.03
C PRO A 28 0.47 -5.19 11.43
N ASP A 29 -0.64 -5.54 12.09
CA ASP A 29 -1.97 -5.04 11.71
C ASP A 29 -2.03 -3.50 11.66
N ALA A 30 -1.29 -2.85 12.56
CA ALA A 30 -1.20 -1.40 12.65
C ALA A 30 -0.39 -0.74 11.52
N ALA A 31 0.29 -1.49 10.64
CA ALA A 31 1.05 -0.95 9.51
C ALA A 31 0.18 -0.65 8.28
N TRP A 32 -1.08 -1.08 8.28
CA TRP A 32 -1.97 -0.97 7.13
C TRP A 32 -2.80 0.31 7.16
N ILE A 33 -3.01 0.91 5.98
CA ILE A 33 -3.94 2.03 5.82
C ILE A 33 -5.36 1.63 6.27
N ALA A 34 -6.04 2.54 6.96
CA ALA A 34 -7.40 2.31 7.42
C ALA A 34 -8.41 2.29 6.25
N PRO A 35 -9.45 1.44 6.29
CA PRO A 35 -10.43 1.34 5.20
C PRO A 35 -11.06 2.66 4.76
N TRP A 36 -11.46 3.50 5.71
CA TRP A 36 -12.11 4.79 5.41
C TRP A 36 -11.19 5.83 4.78
N ALA A 37 -9.87 5.65 4.87
CA ALA A 37 -8.90 6.53 4.24
C ALA A 37 -8.54 6.09 2.82
N MET A 38 -8.95 4.88 2.41
CA MET A 38 -8.76 4.42 1.04
C MET A 38 -9.79 5.06 0.09
N PRO A 39 -9.37 5.52 -1.11
CA PRO A 39 -10.29 6.02 -2.11
C PRO A 39 -11.42 5.02 -2.40
N LEU A 40 -12.61 5.51 -2.75
CA LEU A 40 -13.79 4.70 -3.10
C LEU A 40 -14.39 3.85 -1.96
N ASN A 41 -13.91 3.98 -0.71
CA ASN A 41 -14.42 3.16 0.39
C ASN A 41 -15.93 3.31 0.64
N ALA A 42 -16.50 4.50 0.41
CA ALA A 42 -17.95 4.73 0.54
C ALA A 42 -18.80 3.85 -0.39
N ARG A 43 -18.24 3.37 -1.50
CA ARG A 43 -18.91 2.49 -2.47
C ARG A 43 -18.52 1.03 -2.29
N TYR A 44 -17.24 0.75 -2.05
CA TYR A 44 -16.69 -0.61 -2.08
C TYR A 44 -16.56 -1.26 -0.71
N THR A 45 -16.63 -0.48 0.38
CA THR A 45 -16.49 -0.97 1.76
C THR A 45 -15.28 -1.88 1.90
N TRP A 46 -14.09 -1.34 1.63
CA TRP A 46 -12.86 -2.13 1.62
C TRP A 46 -12.66 -2.84 2.96
N PRO A 47 -12.18 -4.10 2.97
CA PRO A 47 -11.91 -4.81 4.20
C PRO A 47 -10.74 -4.16 4.95
N ARG A 48 -10.60 -4.50 6.23
CA ARG A 48 -9.33 -4.28 6.93
C ARG A 48 -8.25 -5.13 6.26
N LEU A 49 -7.27 -4.48 5.65
CA LEU A 49 -6.29 -5.14 4.79
C LEU A 49 -5.47 -6.20 5.51
N ALA A 50 -5.07 -5.95 6.76
CA ALA A 50 -4.38 -6.94 7.60
C ALA A 50 -5.11 -8.29 7.67
N GLY A 51 -6.46 -8.26 7.74
CA GLY A 51 -7.27 -9.49 7.85
C GLY A 51 -7.37 -10.30 6.56
N VAL A 52 -6.94 -9.76 5.43
CA VAL A 52 -6.92 -10.43 4.12
C VAL A 52 -5.52 -10.47 3.50
N ALA A 53 -4.51 -10.00 4.24
CA ALA A 53 -3.14 -9.98 3.79
C ALA A 53 -2.52 -11.37 3.85
N VAL A 54 -1.67 -11.68 2.86
CA VAL A 54 -0.90 -12.91 2.80
C VAL A 54 0.57 -12.59 2.61
N THR A 55 1.45 -13.44 3.14
CA THR A 55 2.90 -13.33 2.92
C THR A 55 3.21 -13.34 1.43
N ALA A 56 4.03 -12.40 0.98
CA ALA A 56 4.43 -12.26 -0.41
C ALA A 56 5.95 -12.41 -0.55
N THR A 57 6.39 -13.41 -1.30
CA THR A 57 7.82 -13.60 -1.62
C THR A 57 8.17 -12.79 -2.87
N ALA A 58 9.24 -11.98 -2.79
CA ALA A 58 9.67 -11.09 -3.89
C ALA A 58 8.49 -10.28 -4.49
N PRO A 59 7.75 -9.51 -3.66
CA PRO A 59 6.54 -8.83 -4.10
C PRO A 59 6.84 -7.81 -5.20
N ARG A 60 6.03 -7.86 -6.27
CA ARG A 60 5.93 -6.81 -7.26
C ARG A 60 4.83 -5.82 -6.90
N PHE A 61 5.05 -4.55 -7.23
CA PHE A 61 4.03 -3.52 -7.19
C PHE A 61 3.08 -3.70 -8.37
N ARG A 62 1.82 -3.27 -8.20
CA ARG A 62 0.76 -3.50 -9.19
C ARG A 62 1.09 -2.85 -10.52
N PHE A 63 1.67 -1.64 -10.51
CA PHE A 63 2.07 -0.98 -11.75
C PHE A 63 3.13 -1.78 -12.51
N GLU A 64 4.01 -2.53 -11.85
CA GLU A 64 5.08 -3.27 -12.54
C GLU A 64 4.52 -4.41 -13.40
N GLU A 65 3.39 -4.98 -12.97
CA GLU A 65 2.63 -5.94 -13.78
C GLU A 65 1.93 -5.25 -14.94
N LEU A 66 1.24 -4.13 -14.69
CA LEU A 66 0.57 -3.35 -15.73
C LEU A 66 1.55 -2.85 -16.81
N CYS A 67 2.71 -2.38 -16.39
CA CYS A 67 3.74 -1.78 -17.25
C CYS A 67 4.65 -2.83 -17.91
N GLY A 68 4.52 -4.11 -17.58
CA GLY A 68 5.44 -5.13 -18.07
C GLY A 68 6.89 -4.88 -17.65
N THR A 69 7.12 -4.30 -16.47
CA THR A 69 8.46 -3.96 -15.98
C THR A 69 9.30 -5.23 -15.84
N PRO A 70 10.53 -5.30 -16.41
CA PRO A 70 11.36 -6.49 -16.29
C PRO A 70 11.77 -6.75 -14.82
N PRO A 71 11.98 -8.02 -14.43
CA PRO A 71 12.49 -8.35 -13.09
C PRO A 71 13.84 -7.68 -12.81
N VAL A 72 14.05 -7.27 -11.56
CA VAL A 72 15.32 -6.71 -11.12
C VAL A 72 16.25 -7.85 -10.67
N ALA A 73 17.47 -7.88 -11.20
CA ALA A 73 18.48 -8.83 -10.73
C ALA A 73 18.85 -8.53 -9.27
N GLN A 74 18.90 -9.56 -8.43
CA GLN A 74 19.20 -9.43 -6.99
C GLN A 74 18.27 -8.44 -6.28
N ASP A 75 16.97 -8.50 -6.61
CA ASP A 75 15.98 -7.59 -6.04
C ASP A 75 15.94 -7.69 -4.50
N PRO A 76 16.16 -6.59 -3.76
CA PRO A 76 16.15 -6.61 -2.31
C PRO A 76 14.79 -6.99 -1.71
N ARG A 77 13.71 -6.90 -2.49
CA ARG A 77 12.38 -7.37 -2.08
C ARG A 77 12.32 -8.88 -1.89
N ALA A 78 13.26 -9.64 -2.45
CA ALA A 78 13.31 -11.09 -2.29
C ALA A 78 13.62 -11.56 -0.85
N TYR A 79 14.23 -10.68 -0.02
CA TYR A 79 14.54 -10.97 1.38
C TYR A 79 13.87 -10.00 2.37
N ALA A 80 12.94 -9.18 1.90
CA ALA A 80 12.08 -8.37 2.75
C ALA A 80 11.05 -9.25 3.47
N VAL A 81 10.63 -8.84 4.66
CA VAL A 81 9.32 -9.23 5.20
C VAL A 81 8.30 -8.51 4.35
N ALA A 82 7.38 -9.23 3.73
CA ALA A 82 6.36 -8.59 2.94
C ALA A 82 5.03 -9.33 3.03
N GLU A 83 3.98 -8.54 3.09
CA GLU A 83 2.61 -9.01 2.99
C GLU A 83 1.86 -8.19 1.94
N ARG A 84 0.92 -8.85 1.26
CA ARG A 84 0.05 -8.25 0.25
C ARG A 84 -1.40 -8.56 0.56
N ALA A 85 -2.24 -7.54 0.56
CA ALA A 85 -3.68 -7.65 0.56
C ALA A 85 -4.21 -7.39 -0.86
N SER A 86 -5.15 -8.21 -1.33
CA SER A 86 -5.79 -8.03 -2.63
C SER A 86 -7.29 -8.22 -2.51
N VAL A 87 -8.05 -7.32 -3.14
CA VAL A 87 -9.52 -7.39 -3.23
C VAL A 87 -9.90 -7.41 -4.70
N VAL A 88 -10.52 -8.51 -5.12
CA VAL A 88 -10.97 -8.72 -6.49
C VAL A 88 -12.47 -8.51 -6.57
N ASN A 89 -12.90 -7.63 -7.46
CA ASN A 89 -14.28 -7.34 -7.79
C ASN A 89 -14.60 -7.75 -9.24
N PRO A 90 -15.88 -7.86 -9.62
CA PRO A 90 -16.27 -8.13 -11.01
C PRO A 90 -15.70 -7.12 -12.01
N ASP A 91 -15.67 -7.49 -13.29
CA ASP A 91 -15.15 -6.66 -14.38
C ASP A 91 -15.78 -5.26 -14.42
N GLY A 92 -14.97 -4.26 -14.78
CA GLY A 92 -15.36 -2.85 -14.77
C GLY A 92 -15.44 -2.20 -13.39
N GLN A 93 -15.38 -2.98 -12.31
CA GLN A 93 -15.29 -2.46 -10.94
C GLN A 93 -13.83 -2.25 -10.53
N TRP A 94 -13.64 -1.33 -9.58
CA TRP A 94 -12.32 -1.08 -9.00
C TRP A 94 -11.84 -2.28 -8.22
N GLN A 95 -10.61 -2.66 -8.49
CA GLN A 95 -9.83 -3.66 -7.80
C GLN A 95 -8.91 -2.94 -6.81
N LEU A 96 -8.41 -3.65 -5.80
CA LEU A 96 -7.48 -3.09 -4.84
C LEU A 96 -6.34 -4.05 -4.55
N GLN A 97 -5.12 -3.51 -4.49
CA GLN A 97 -3.94 -4.17 -3.95
C GLN A 97 -3.24 -3.21 -3.01
N ALA A 98 -2.81 -3.72 -1.87
CA ALA A 98 -1.88 -3.04 -1.00
C ALA A 98 -0.76 -3.99 -0.62
N THR A 99 0.47 -3.48 -0.59
CA THR A 99 1.66 -4.27 -0.25
C THR A 99 2.47 -3.50 0.77
N VAL A 100 2.88 -4.15 1.87
CA VAL A 100 3.83 -3.56 2.82
C VAL A 100 5.09 -4.40 2.80
N LEU A 101 6.24 -3.75 2.67
CA LEU A 101 7.57 -4.33 2.74
C LEU A 101 8.31 -3.76 3.95
N HIS A 102 9.09 -4.61 4.61
CA HIS A 102 9.98 -4.24 5.70
C HIS A 102 11.30 -5.00 5.60
N TRP A 103 12.42 -4.28 5.72
CA TRP A 103 13.75 -4.88 5.80
C TRP A 103 14.23 -4.95 7.25
N ARG A 104 14.53 -6.16 7.70
CA ARG A 104 15.11 -6.44 9.02
C ARG A 104 16.53 -5.84 9.14
N GLY A 105 16.96 -5.62 10.37
CA GLY A 105 18.34 -5.26 10.70
C GLY A 105 18.52 -3.78 11.04
N GLU A 106 19.73 -3.27 10.82
CA GLU A 106 20.07 -1.88 11.13
C GLU A 106 19.30 -0.91 10.23
N THR A 107 18.61 0.05 10.84
CA THR A 107 17.68 0.96 10.15
C THR A 107 18.34 1.81 9.07
N TRP A 108 19.64 2.13 9.19
CA TRP A 108 20.35 2.85 8.12
C TRP A 108 20.50 2.00 6.85
N ARG A 109 20.80 0.71 6.99
CA ARG A 109 20.95 -0.20 5.85
C ARG A 109 19.58 -0.56 5.27
N GLY A 110 18.61 -0.85 6.13
CA GLY A 110 17.24 -1.08 5.69
C GLY A 110 16.61 0.17 5.06
N GLY A 111 16.95 1.35 5.56
CA GLY A 111 16.53 2.64 5.00
C GLY A 111 17.07 2.87 3.58
N GLN A 112 18.35 2.59 3.35
CA GLN A 112 18.93 2.61 1.99
C GLN A 112 18.21 1.65 1.04
N LEU A 113 17.83 0.45 1.51
CA LEU A 113 17.07 -0.50 0.69
C LEU A 113 15.67 0.01 0.36
N ALA A 114 14.98 0.62 1.33
CA ALA A 114 13.67 1.22 1.12
C ALA A 114 13.73 2.36 0.09
N ASP A 115 14.70 3.26 0.24
CA ASP A 115 14.95 4.35 -0.71
C ASP A 115 15.26 3.82 -2.11
N ASP A 116 16.18 2.85 -2.23
CA ASP A 116 16.55 2.29 -3.52
C ASP A 116 15.36 1.64 -4.24
N VAL A 117 14.55 0.86 -3.51
CA VAL A 117 13.34 0.23 -4.07
C VAL A 117 12.34 1.29 -4.52
N PHE A 118 12.10 2.31 -3.71
CA PHE A 118 11.20 3.41 -4.03
C PHE A 118 11.64 4.17 -5.29
N HIS A 119 12.90 4.62 -5.35
CA HIS A 119 13.43 5.39 -6.47
C HIS A 119 13.45 4.56 -7.77
N ARG A 120 13.78 3.27 -7.69
CA ARG A 120 13.66 2.34 -8.83
C ARG A 120 12.22 2.19 -9.28
N ALA A 121 11.27 2.11 -8.36
CA ALA A 121 9.85 2.03 -8.70
C ALA A 121 9.36 3.30 -9.41
N VAL A 122 9.72 4.51 -8.91
CA VAL A 122 9.43 5.78 -9.60
C VAL A 122 10.00 5.78 -11.02
N ALA A 123 11.26 5.38 -11.18
CA ALA A 123 11.92 5.34 -12.48
C ALA A 123 11.25 4.34 -13.44
N ALA A 124 10.88 3.15 -12.93
CA ALA A 124 10.17 2.14 -13.70
C ALA A 124 8.80 2.66 -14.17
N LEU A 125 8.02 3.27 -13.27
CA LEU A 125 6.70 3.82 -13.54
C LEU A 125 6.73 4.93 -14.59
N ARG A 126 7.68 5.87 -14.50
CA ARG A 126 7.90 6.91 -15.54
C ARG A 126 8.12 6.30 -16.92
N SER A 127 8.64 5.07 -16.95
CA SER A 127 8.99 4.37 -18.17
C SER A 127 8.00 3.28 -18.58
N CYS A 128 6.79 3.29 -17.99
CA CYS A 128 5.74 2.29 -18.20
C CYS A 128 5.48 1.99 -19.68
N GLN A 129 5.45 3.03 -20.52
CA GLN A 129 5.23 2.94 -21.96
C GLN A 129 6.22 2.04 -22.71
N ARG A 130 7.42 1.80 -22.15
CA ARG A 130 8.41 0.92 -22.78
C ARG A 130 8.01 -0.56 -22.74
N GLY A 131 7.36 -1.00 -21.67
CA GLY A 131 6.87 -2.38 -21.53
C GLY A 131 5.40 -2.54 -21.86
N ASN A 132 4.61 -1.46 -21.77
CA ASN A 132 3.22 -1.42 -22.20
C ASN A 132 2.90 -0.13 -22.98
N PRO A 133 2.98 -0.15 -24.33
CA PRO A 133 2.72 1.03 -25.16
C PRO A 133 1.29 1.59 -25.07
N SER A 134 0.33 0.79 -24.57
CA SER A 134 -1.06 1.22 -24.39
C SER A 134 -1.32 1.95 -23.07
N ALA A 135 -0.34 1.93 -22.16
CA ALA A 135 -0.38 2.62 -20.89
C ALA A 135 0.22 4.03 -21.00
N SER A 136 -0.30 5.00 -20.26
CA SER A 136 0.21 6.37 -20.21
C SER A 136 0.33 6.81 -18.76
N PRO A 137 1.54 6.75 -18.16
CA PRO A 137 1.75 7.16 -16.77
C PRO A 137 1.76 8.69 -16.65
N SER A 138 1.11 9.20 -15.61
CA SER A 138 1.13 10.60 -15.19
C SER A 138 1.40 10.64 -13.68
N LEU A 139 2.55 11.16 -13.28
CA LEU A 139 2.88 11.30 -11.86
C LEU A 139 2.25 12.61 -11.37
N THR A 140 1.32 12.51 -10.42
CA THR A 140 0.55 13.63 -9.87
C THR A 140 1.21 14.22 -8.64
N THR A 141 2.00 13.41 -7.90
CA THR A 141 2.82 13.85 -6.77
C THR A 141 4.14 13.08 -6.81
N VAL A 142 5.26 13.77 -6.64
CA VAL A 142 6.58 13.15 -6.53
C VAL A 142 7.41 13.93 -5.52
N GLU A 143 7.77 13.25 -4.44
CA GLU A 143 8.66 13.75 -3.41
C GLU A 143 9.80 12.73 -3.19
N ALA A 144 10.65 12.97 -2.19
CA ALA A 144 11.82 12.13 -1.94
C ALA A 144 11.43 10.70 -1.49
N ASP A 145 10.34 10.56 -0.75
CA ASP A 145 9.92 9.34 -0.08
C ASP A 145 8.46 8.96 -0.36
N ARG A 146 7.75 9.70 -1.21
CA ARG A 146 6.36 9.40 -1.58
C ARG A 146 6.03 9.81 -3.00
N MET A 147 5.16 9.03 -3.65
CA MET A 147 4.65 9.39 -4.97
C MET A 147 3.21 8.93 -5.18
N ALA A 148 2.49 9.70 -5.98
CA ALA A 148 1.20 9.33 -6.53
C ALA A 148 1.24 9.42 -8.06
N ALA A 149 0.51 8.53 -8.72
CA ALA A 149 0.41 8.52 -10.17
C ALA A 149 -0.91 7.92 -10.65
N VAL A 150 -1.30 8.34 -11.85
CA VAL A 150 -2.37 7.74 -12.63
C VAL A 150 -1.77 7.17 -13.90
N VAL A 151 -1.98 5.87 -14.15
CA VAL A 151 -1.67 5.23 -15.43
C VAL A 151 -2.97 5.07 -16.19
N SER A 152 -3.12 5.81 -17.30
CA SER A 152 -4.27 5.71 -18.19
C SER A 152 -4.04 4.65 -19.27
N GLY A 153 -5.11 4.12 -19.86
CA GLY A 153 -5.04 3.11 -20.92
C GLY A 153 -6.29 2.22 -20.89
N PRO A 154 -6.24 1.01 -21.48
CA PRO A 154 -7.30 0.01 -21.35
C PRO A 154 -7.59 -0.37 -19.89
N VAL A 155 -6.57 -0.25 -19.02
CA VAL A 155 -6.69 -0.30 -17.57
C VAL A 155 -6.26 1.05 -17.02
N ILE A 156 -7.11 1.64 -16.18
CA ILE A 156 -6.80 2.82 -15.40
C ILE A 156 -6.29 2.36 -14.05
N LEU A 157 -5.11 2.81 -13.64
CA LEU A 157 -4.50 2.51 -12.34
C LEU A 157 -4.19 3.81 -11.61
N HIS A 158 -4.64 3.91 -10.36
CA HIS A 158 -4.16 4.88 -9.38
C HIS A 158 -3.16 4.19 -8.46
N GLN A 159 -1.94 4.73 -8.42
CA GLN A 159 -0.80 4.16 -7.72
C GLN A 159 -0.30 5.14 -6.67
N TYR A 160 -0.09 4.65 -5.46
CA TYR A 160 0.49 5.37 -4.34
C TYR A 160 1.62 4.51 -3.77
N LEU A 161 2.81 5.09 -3.57
CA LEU A 161 3.85 4.47 -2.75
C LEU A 161 4.39 5.48 -1.73
N VAL A 162 4.73 4.97 -0.56
CA VAL A 162 5.45 5.71 0.49
C VAL A 162 6.60 4.83 0.97
N ALA A 163 7.80 5.38 0.99
CA ALA A 163 8.97 4.83 1.66
C ALA A 163 9.12 5.51 3.02
N SER A 164 9.58 4.75 4.01
CA SER A 164 9.97 5.31 5.30
C SER A 164 11.34 4.73 5.67
N PRO A 165 12.43 5.46 5.36
CA PRO A 165 13.78 4.98 5.64
C PRO A 165 14.04 4.76 7.13
N ALA A 166 13.42 5.58 7.98
CA ALA A 166 13.57 5.52 9.44
C ALA A 166 13.12 4.18 10.05
N ASN A 167 12.19 3.47 9.41
CA ASN A 167 11.74 2.13 9.81
C ASN A 167 11.98 1.05 8.75
N SER A 168 12.71 1.39 7.69
CA SER A 168 13.07 0.45 6.64
C SER A 168 11.85 -0.19 5.98
N THR A 169 10.83 0.62 5.66
CA THR A 169 9.60 0.13 5.01
C THR A 169 9.30 0.82 3.68
N VAL A 170 8.57 0.10 2.83
CA VAL A 170 7.87 0.67 1.67
C VAL A 170 6.46 0.11 1.67
N THR A 171 5.47 0.99 1.49
CA THR A 171 4.06 0.62 1.39
C THR A 171 3.51 1.04 0.05
N GLU A 172 2.63 0.21 -0.50
CA GLU A 172 1.90 0.41 -1.73
C GLU A 172 0.39 0.43 -1.45
N LEU A 173 -0.30 1.34 -2.12
CA LEU A 173 -1.73 1.23 -2.40
C LEU A 173 -1.96 1.41 -3.91
N ALA A 174 -2.63 0.45 -4.52
CA ALA A 174 -2.96 0.44 -5.94
C ALA A 174 -4.44 0.10 -6.14
N LEU A 175 -5.14 0.94 -6.90
CA LEU A 175 -6.52 0.72 -7.30
C LEU A 175 -6.62 0.77 -8.82
N TRP A 176 -7.24 -0.22 -9.44
CA TRP A 176 -7.37 -0.25 -10.91
C TRP A 176 -8.72 -0.73 -11.39
N SER A 177 -9.09 -0.33 -12.60
CA SER A 177 -10.27 -0.83 -13.30
C SER A 177 -10.06 -0.79 -14.81
N THR A 178 -10.80 -1.60 -15.56
CA THR A 178 -10.86 -1.48 -17.02
C THR A 178 -11.57 -0.19 -17.43
N ALA A 179 -11.11 0.45 -18.50
CA ALA A 179 -11.73 1.67 -19.01
C ALA A 179 -12.95 1.36 -19.92
N PRO A 180 -14.09 2.08 -19.77
CA PRO A 180 -14.41 3.02 -18.70
C PRO A 180 -14.82 2.30 -17.40
N PRO A 181 -14.47 2.83 -16.21
CA PRO A 181 -14.84 2.21 -14.94
C PRO A 181 -16.33 2.43 -14.65
N LEU A 182 -16.98 1.44 -14.03
CA LEU A 182 -18.40 1.52 -13.63
C LEU A 182 -18.67 2.55 -12.54
N THR A 183 -17.65 2.86 -11.73
CA THR A 183 -17.69 3.93 -10.74
C THR A 183 -16.61 4.93 -11.09
N ALA A 184 -16.96 6.21 -11.26
CA ALA A 184 -15.97 7.24 -11.52
C ALA A 184 -14.98 7.36 -10.34
N TRP A 185 -13.73 7.73 -10.65
CA TRP A 185 -12.77 8.05 -9.60
C TRP A 185 -13.23 9.31 -8.83
N PRO A 186 -13.22 9.29 -7.49
CA PRO A 186 -13.58 10.46 -6.69
C PRO A 186 -12.57 11.60 -6.88
N ALA A 187 -13.01 12.84 -6.62
CA ALA A 187 -12.08 13.96 -6.48
C ALA A 187 -11.32 13.82 -5.16
N THR A 188 -10.25 13.04 -5.18
CA THR A 188 -9.39 12.76 -4.04
C THR A 188 -8.10 13.55 -4.16
N ASP A 189 -7.68 14.17 -3.07
CA ASP A 189 -6.35 14.76 -2.94
C ASP A 189 -5.31 13.66 -2.66
N ASP A 190 -4.31 13.56 -3.53
CA ASP A 190 -3.28 12.53 -3.44
C ASP A 190 -2.43 12.68 -2.18
N ALA A 191 -2.18 13.90 -1.70
CA ALA A 191 -1.42 14.14 -0.48
C ALA A 191 -2.12 13.52 0.75
N THR A 192 -3.44 13.71 0.85
CA THR A 192 -4.26 13.10 1.91
C THR A 192 -4.17 11.56 1.90
N VAL A 193 -4.17 10.92 0.72
CA VAL A 193 -4.02 9.46 0.61
C VAL A 193 -2.62 9.01 1.02
N LEU A 194 -1.59 9.73 0.58
CA LEU A 194 -0.20 9.44 0.92
C LEU A 194 0.07 9.59 2.42
N ASP A 195 -0.46 10.64 3.06
CA ASP A 195 -0.36 10.84 4.51
C ASP A 195 -1.05 9.69 5.27
N ALA A 196 -2.26 9.31 4.85
CA ALA A 196 -2.98 8.20 5.46
C ALA A 196 -2.31 6.84 5.23
N LEU A 197 -1.59 6.68 4.12
CA LEU A 197 -0.83 5.49 3.79
C LEU A 197 0.46 5.37 4.61
N GLY A 198 1.15 6.49 4.86
CA GLY A 198 2.41 6.54 5.61
C GLY A 198 2.25 6.55 7.13
N ALA A 199 1.24 7.25 7.67
CA ALA A 199 1.05 7.42 9.10
C ALA A 199 1.03 6.12 9.95
N PRO A 200 0.40 5.01 9.49
CA PRO A 200 0.39 3.76 10.25
C PRO A 200 1.78 3.15 10.46
N LEU A 201 2.73 3.38 9.53
CA LEU A 201 4.09 2.85 9.61
C LEU A 201 4.86 3.39 10.82
N CYS A 202 4.61 4.64 11.21
CA CYS A 202 5.19 5.23 12.42
C CYS A 202 4.71 4.54 13.70
N THR A 203 3.45 4.11 13.73
CA THR A 203 2.84 3.48 14.91
C THR A 203 3.22 2.01 15.02
N ALA A 204 3.30 1.32 13.87
CA ALA A 204 3.61 -0.10 13.80
C ALA A 204 5.04 -0.45 14.26
N TYR A 205 5.98 0.46 14.05
CA TYR A 205 7.38 0.28 14.41
C TYR A 205 7.76 1.37 15.44
N ILE A 206 7.97 1.01 16.71
CA ILE A 206 8.27 2.01 17.76
C ILE A 206 9.58 2.76 17.44
N GLY A 207 9.58 4.09 17.64
CA GLY A 207 10.78 4.92 17.47
C GLY A 207 11.12 5.27 16.01
N SER A 208 10.16 5.03 15.12
CA SER A 208 10.31 5.18 13.66
C SER A 208 10.09 6.58 13.12
N CYS A 209 9.46 7.45 13.90
CA CYS A 209 9.14 8.81 13.49
C CYS A 209 9.49 9.75 14.66
N PRO A 210 10.04 10.96 14.37
CA PRO A 210 10.44 11.93 15.38
C PRO A 210 9.25 12.52 16.15
#